data_AF-A0AAW5YSH1-F1
#
_entry.id   AF-A0AAW5YSH1-F1
#
_cell.length_a   1.000
_cell.length_b   1.000
_cell.length_c   1.000
_cell.angle_alpha   90.00
_cell.angle_beta   90.00
_cell.angle_gamma   90.00
#
_symmetry.space_group_name_H-M   'P 1'
#
loop_
_entity.id
_entity.type
_entity.pdbx_description
1 polymer ?
#
loop_
_entity_poly.entity_id
_entity_poly.type
_entity_poly.pdbx_seq_one_letter_code
_entity_poly.pdbx_strand_id
1 'polypeptide(L)'
;MNEIVNMSKERFTKYCEENAAFEEDISRIINHYFLLLGNKANILQEREFNNEIEEKTFKNNVKRFETLFPAAVKNAFLKGYQLCLEFINHPETQIPENLYTDPNFIKDIPFALANASEYELYEIIRTDETQEFSVFAIRTYEGIRPLLEQVFCEVAFTGAEYAFEHERMEKGLELKKGNSTSLTKVPVDRLFAITPSVNGVVVHAEEHCEIWNLNWNSKVTINDPFIELAEVTFIHQTKDMIQKNIEDGVLYYSILYLGTPLHEIQDRLEIRVKLNSDFGAPRTMEQVEIEYILNEIIGKVHLEAQIPIENMILIQR
;
A
#
# COMPACT_ATOMS: atom_id res chain seq x y z
N MET A 1 17.92 0.19 -26.24
CA MET A 1 16.71 -0.65 -26.11
C MET A 1 17.06 -2.10 -25.77
N ASN A 2 17.80 -2.86 -26.59
CA ASN A 2 18.15 -4.25 -26.26
C ASN A 2 18.99 -4.42 -24.97
N GLU A 3 19.90 -3.49 -24.67
CA GLU A 3 20.73 -3.56 -23.45
C GLU A 3 19.92 -3.35 -22.17
N ILE A 4 18.99 -2.37 -22.13
CA ILE A 4 18.15 -2.15 -20.94
C ILE A 4 17.17 -3.31 -20.73
N VAL A 5 16.62 -3.89 -21.80
CA VAL A 5 15.78 -5.09 -21.70
C VAL A 5 16.56 -6.29 -21.13
N ASN A 6 17.80 -6.49 -21.58
CA ASN A 6 18.66 -7.55 -21.04
C ASN A 6 19.04 -7.29 -19.58
N MET A 7 19.46 -6.07 -19.25
CA MET A 7 19.77 -5.66 -17.88
C MET A 7 18.56 -5.81 -16.95
N SER A 8 17.37 -5.45 -17.42
CA SER A 8 16.12 -5.65 -16.67
C SER A 8 15.89 -7.12 -16.37
N LYS A 9 16.06 -8.01 -17.36
CA LYS A 9 15.89 -9.46 -17.16
C LYS A 9 16.92 -10.00 -16.17
N GLU A 10 18.20 -9.65 -16.34
CA GLU A 10 19.28 -10.10 -15.46
C GLU A 10 19.05 -9.66 -14.01
N ARG A 11 18.67 -8.40 -13.80
CA ARG A 11 18.38 -7.90 -12.45
C ARG A 11 17.11 -8.50 -11.88
N PHE A 12 16.07 -8.71 -12.68
CA PHE A 12 14.86 -9.37 -12.22
C PHE A 12 15.17 -10.80 -11.77
N THR A 13 15.96 -11.56 -12.53
CA THR A 13 16.43 -12.89 -12.09
C THR A 13 17.27 -12.81 -10.82
N LYS A 14 18.16 -11.81 -10.69
CA LYS A 14 19.02 -11.67 -9.51
C LYS A 14 18.26 -11.30 -8.23
N TYR A 15 17.28 -10.40 -8.32
CA TYR A 15 16.67 -9.77 -7.15
C TYR A 15 15.23 -10.22 -6.88
N CYS A 16 14.51 -10.69 -7.89
CA CYS A 16 13.09 -10.99 -7.82
C CYS A 16 12.80 -12.49 -7.95
N GLU A 17 13.43 -13.17 -8.89
CA GLU A 17 13.19 -14.60 -9.14
C GLU A 17 13.63 -15.45 -7.93
N GLU A 18 12.75 -16.36 -7.48
CA GLU A 18 12.92 -17.19 -6.28
C GLU A 18 13.15 -16.42 -4.97
N ASN A 19 12.97 -15.09 -4.96
CA ASN A 19 13.05 -14.27 -3.76
C ASN A 19 11.69 -14.26 -3.04
N ALA A 20 11.63 -14.95 -1.90
CA ALA A 20 10.40 -15.07 -1.11
C ALA A 20 9.82 -13.71 -0.67
N ALA A 21 10.67 -12.73 -0.32
CA ALA A 21 10.21 -11.41 0.09
C ALA A 21 9.58 -10.64 -1.09
N PHE A 22 10.16 -10.76 -2.28
CA PHE A 22 9.58 -10.17 -3.50
C PHE A 22 8.25 -10.85 -3.87
N GLU A 23 8.19 -12.18 -3.81
CA GLU A 23 6.95 -12.92 -4.13
C GLU A 23 5.81 -12.60 -3.16
N GLU A 24 6.13 -12.39 -1.87
CA GLU A 24 5.17 -11.91 -0.87
C GLU A 24 4.67 -10.50 -1.22
N ASP A 25 5.59 -9.58 -1.55
CA ASP A 25 5.24 -8.21 -1.88
C ASP A 25 4.40 -8.08 -3.15
N ILE A 26 4.77 -8.78 -4.24
CA ILE A 26 3.99 -8.75 -5.48
C ILE A 26 2.62 -9.41 -5.28
N SER A 27 2.53 -10.45 -4.45
CA SER A 27 1.26 -11.08 -4.10
C SER A 27 0.35 -10.12 -3.33
N ARG A 28 0.90 -9.35 -2.39
CA ARG A 28 0.16 -8.30 -1.67
C ARG A 28 -0.35 -7.22 -2.62
N ILE A 29 0.47 -6.78 -3.58
CA ILE A 29 0.07 -5.81 -4.63
C ILE A 29 -1.10 -6.37 -5.46
N ILE A 30 -0.97 -7.61 -5.94
CA ILE A 30 -2.03 -8.27 -6.72
C ILE A 30 -3.31 -8.37 -5.90
N ASN A 31 -3.24 -8.83 -4.65
CA ASN A 31 -4.41 -9.00 -3.80
C ASN A 31 -5.12 -7.66 -3.51
N HIS A 32 -4.38 -6.62 -3.14
CA HIS A 32 -4.93 -5.28 -2.90
C HIS A 32 -5.71 -4.77 -4.12
N TYR A 33 -5.10 -4.78 -5.29
CA TYR A 33 -5.76 -4.26 -6.49
C TYR A 33 -6.83 -5.19 -7.06
N PHE A 34 -6.72 -6.51 -6.81
CA PHE A 34 -7.80 -7.45 -7.12
C PHE A 34 -9.04 -7.14 -6.28
N LEU A 35 -8.88 -6.84 -4.98
CA LEU A 35 -10.01 -6.45 -4.13
C LEU A 35 -10.69 -5.19 -4.64
N LEU A 36 -9.91 -4.17 -5.02
CA LEU A 36 -10.45 -2.91 -5.52
C LEU A 36 -11.21 -3.06 -6.84
N LEU A 37 -10.56 -3.66 -7.84
CA LEU A 37 -11.18 -3.86 -9.15
C LEU A 37 -12.29 -4.90 -9.09
N GLY A 38 -12.14 -5.94 -8.26
CA GLY A 38 -13.14 -6.97 -8.06
C GLY A 38 -14.40 -6.42 -7.40
N ASN A 39 -14.26 -5.53 -6.42
CA ASN A 39 -15.39 -4.81 -5.83
C ASN A 39 -16.07 -3.92 -6.88
N LYS A 40 -15.29 -3.16 -7.66
CA LYS A 40 -15.82 -2.30 -8.74
C LYS A 40 -16.55 -3.11 -9.82
N ALA A 41 -16.04 -4.30 -10.14
CA ALA A 41 -16.62 -5.24 -11.09
C ALA A 41 -17.82 -6.03 -10.51
N ASN A 42 -18.11 -5.85 -9.23
CA ASN A 42 -19.13 -6.59 -8.48
C ASN A 42 -18.96 -8.12 -8.59
N ILE A 43 -17.71 -8.60 -8.50
CA ILE A 43 -17.37 -10.03 -8.55
C ILE A 43 -17.03 -10.65 -7.19
N LEU A 44 -16.93 -9.83 -6.14
CA LEU A 44 -16.63 -10.29 -4.78
C LEU A 44 -17.88 -10.61 -3.96
N GLN A 45 -19.07 -10.20 -4.44
CA GLN A 45 -20.33 -10.36 -3.71
C GLN A 45 -20.98 -11.70 -4.04
N GLU A 46 -21.59 -12.32 -3.03
CA GLU A 46 -22.52 -13.43 -3.26
C GLU A 46 -23.75 -12.92 -4.02
N ARG A 47 -24.11 -13.61 -5.10
CA ARG A 47 -25.18 -13.19 -6.00
C ARG A 47 -26.16 -14.34 -6.22
N GLU A 48 -27.44 -14.02 -6.11
CA GLU A 48 -28.52 -14.87 -6.57
C GLU A 48 -28.72 -14.67 -8.08
N PHE A 49 -28.77 -15.78 -8.82
CA PHE A 49 -28.94 -15.76 -10.27
C PHE A 49 -30.36 -16.15 -10.64
N ASN A 50 -30.94 -15.44 -11.61
CA ASN A 50 -32.31 -15.72 -12.07
C ASN A 50 -32.37 -16.96 -12.98
N ASN A 51 -31.24 -17.39 -13.54
CA ASN A 51 -31.12 -18.58 -14.38
C ASN A 51 -29.67 -19.10 -14.49
N GLU A 52 -29.52 -20.35 -14.95
CA GLU A 52 -28.23 -21.03 -15.08
C GLU A 52 -27.28 -20.39 -16.12
N ILE A 53 -27.80 -19.72 -17.15
CA ILE A 53 -26.97 -19.09 -18.19
C ILE A 53 -26.27 -17.86 -17.63
N GLU A 54 -26.98 -17.04 -16.85
CA GLU A 54 -26.45 -15.87 -16.16
C GLU A 54 -25.36 -16.30 -15.16
N GLU A 55 -25.63 -17.32 -14.36
CA GLU A 55 -24.68 -17.88 -13.40
C GLU A 55 -23.41 -18.40 -14.10
N LYS A 56 -23.55 -19.18 -15.16
CA LYS A 56 -22.42 -19.73 -15.92
C LYS A 56 -21.58 -18.62 -16.56
N THR A 57 -22.23 -17.59 -17.08
CA THR A 57 -21.56 -16.43 -17.69
C THR A 57 -20.77 -15.65 -16.63
N PHE A 58 -21.39 -15.38 -15.48
CA PHE A 58 -20.72 -14.72 -14.36
C PHE A 58 -19.50 -15.52 -13.89
N LYS A 59 -19.66 -16.81 -13.57
CA LYS A 59 -18.56 -17.68 -13.12
C LYS A 59 -17.40 -17.75 -14.12
N ASN A 60 -17.71 -17.79 -15.42
CA ASN A 60 -16.68 -17.74 -16.47
C ASN A 60 -15.94 -16.41 -16.49
N ASN A 61 -16.64 -15.28 -16.32
CA ASN A 61 -16.03 -13.96 -16.25
C ASN A 61 -15.15 -13.82 -15.00
N VAL A 62 -15.61 -14.27 -13.83
CA VAL A 62 -14.81 -14.28 -12.59
C VAL A 62 -13.53 -15.09 -12.78
N LYS A 63 -13.64 -16.33 -13.28
CA LYS A 63 -12.46 -17.18 -13.53
C LYS A 63 -11.49 -16.53 -14.50
N ARG A 64 -12.01 -15.88 -15.55
CA ARG A 64 -11.19 -15.16 -16.52
C ARG A 64 -10.49 -13.96 -15.89
N PHE A 65 -11.17 -13.23 -15.00
CA PHE A 65 -10.60 -12.14 -14.23
C PHE A 65 -9.45 -12.63 -13.34
N GLU A 66 -9.68 -13.68 -12.54
CA GLU A 66 -8.69 -14.32 -11.65
C GLU A 66 -7.47 -14.83 -12.40
N THR A 67 -7.65 -15.26 -13.65
CA THR A 67 -6.57 -15.79 -14.48
C THR A 67 -5.75 -14.67 -15.14
N LEU A 68 -6.42 -13.67 -15.72
CA LEU A 68 -5.77 -12.64 -16.52
C LEU A 68 -5.17 -11.51 -15.66
N PHE A 69 -5.83 -11.14 -14.56
CA PHE A 69 -5.43 -9.98 -13.76
C PHE A 69 -4.01 -10.12 -13.18
N PRO A 70 -3.61 -11.23 -12.52
CA PRO A 70 -2.26 -11.36 -11.97
C PRO A 70 -1.17 -11.25 -13.04
N ALA A 71 -1.41 -11.82 -14.23
CA ALA A 71 -0.47 -11.75 -15.35
C ALA A 71 -0.32 -10.31 -15.86
N ALA A 72 -1.42 -9.57 -15.96
CA ALA A 72 -1.40 -8.16 -16.33
C ALA A 72 -0.64 -7.30 -15.31
N VAL A 73 -0.88 -7.50 -14.01
CA VAL A 73 -0.17 -6.78 -12.92
C VAL A 73 1.33 -7.04 -12.97
N LYS A 74 1.77 -8.31 -13.10
CA LYS A 74 3.20 -8.64 -13.20
C LYS A 74 3.87 -7.98 -14.41
N ASN A 75 3.17 -7.91 -15.55
CA ASN A 75 3.69 -7.25 -16.75
C ASN A 75 3.73 -5.73 -16.62
N ALA A 76 2.70 -5.10 -16.05
CA ALA A 76 2.72 -3.66 -15.76
C ALA A 76 3.86 -3.30 -14.80
N PHE A 77 4.09 -4.12 -13.77
CA PHE A 77 5.22 -3.97 -12.85
C PHE A 77 6.56 -4.03 -13.60
N LEU A 78 6.77 -5.08 -14.41
CA LEU A 78 8.01 -5.26 -15.17
C LEU A 78 8.25 -4.11 -16.15
N LYS A 79 7.18 -3.57 -16.76
CA LYS A 79 7.30 -2.41 -17.64
C LYS A 79 7.73 -1.17 -16.88
N GLY A 80 7.13 -0.88 -15.73
CA GLY A 80 7.58 0.22 -14.87
C GLY A 80 9.03 0.07 -14.40
N TYR A 81 9.43 -1.15 -14.06
CA TYR A 81 10.82 -1.48 -13.73
C TYR A 81 11.78 -1.16 -14.90
N GLN A 82 11.44 -1.58 -16.12
CA GLN A 82 12.19 -1.27 -17.33
C GLN A 82 12.29 0.23 -17.59
N LEU A 83 11.17 0.96 -17.47
CA LEU A 83 11.13 2.40 -17.71
C LEU A 83 12.03 3.17 -16.74
N CYS A 84 12.05 2.79 -15.47
CA CYS A 84 12.96 3.41 -14.50
C CYS A 84 14.43 3.14 -14.84
N LEU A 85 14.78 1.92 -15.29
CA LEU A 85 16.13 1.64 -15.74
C LEU A 85 16.52 2.47 -16.98
N GLU A 86 15.60 2.68 -17.92
CA GLU A 86 15.84 3.58 -19.06
C GLU A 86 16.06 5.02 -18.58
N PHE A 87 15.20 5.50 -17.68
CA PHE A 87 15.28 6.84 -17.10
C PHE A 87 16.60 7.09 -16.37
N ILE A 88 17.02 6.23 -15.44
CA ILE A 88 18.24 6.49 -14.64
C ILE A 88 19.54 6.38 -15.46
N ASN A 89 19.51 5.65 -16.58
CA ASN A 89 20.67 5.47 -17.46
C ASN A 89 20.70 6.46 -18.62
N HIS A 90 19.64 7.24 -18.83
CA HIS A 90 19.60 8.22 -19.91
C HIS A 90 20.45 9.46 -19.53
N PRO A 91 21.26 10.01 -20.46
CA PRO A 91 22.21 11.09 -20.16
C PRO A 91 21.57 12.37 -19.58
N GLU A 92 20.32 12.66 -19.93
CA GLU A 92 19.62 13.89 -19.52
C GLU A 92 18.94 13.78 -18.15
N THR A 93 18.83 12.58 -17.60
CA THR A 93 18.05 12.27 -16.39
C THR A 93 18.92 11.60 -15.32
N GLN A 94 20.23 11.81 -15.39
CA GLN A 94 21.17 11.28 -14.40
C GLN A 94 20.85 11.81 -13.00
N ILE A 95 20.73 10.87 -12.06
CA ILE A 95 20.42 11.16 -10.67
C ILE A 95 21.73 11.36 -9.90
N PRO A 96 21.92 12.49 -9.22
CA PRO A 96 23.07 12.71 -8.33
C PRO A 96 23.16 11.66 -7.21
N GLU A 97 24.38 11.21 -6.89
CA GLU A 97 24.62 10.16 -5.88
C GLU A 97 24.03 10.47 -4.49
N ASN A 98 23.99 11.75 -4.10
CA ASN A 98 23.42 12.14 -2.81
C ASN A 98 21.92 11.82 -2.69
N LEU A 99 21.17 11.81 -3.81
CA LEU A 99 19.75 11.48 -3.82
C LEU A 99 19.49 9.98 -3.64
N TYR A 100 20.42 9.11 -4.07
CA TYR A 100 20.33 7.68 -3.81
C TYR A 100 20.45 7.32 -2.31
N THR A 101 21.02 8.20 -1.49
CA THR A 101 21.11 8.00 -0.03
C THR A 101 19.92 8.61 0.73
N ASP A 102 19.11 9.41 0.05
CA ASP A 102 17.93 10.05 0.63
C ASP A 102 16.76 9.05 0.65
N PRO A 103 16.25 8.68 1.83
CA PRO A 103 15.17 7.71 1.94
C PRO A 103 13.82 8.17 1.40
N ASN A 104 13.61 9.48 1.23
CA ASN A 104 12.35 10.02 0.71
C ASN A 104 12.35 10.15 -0.80
N PHE A 105 13.53 10.24 -1.43
CA PHE A 105 13.65 10.50 -2.87
C PHE A 105 13.02 9.39 -3.74
N ILE A 106 12.95 8.15 -3.25
CA ILE A 106 12.24 7.07 -3.95
C ILE A 106 10.77 7.43 -4.25
N LYS A 107 10.15 8.27 -3.41
CA LYS A 107 8.76 8.72 -3.57
C LYS A 107 8.59 9.80 -4.63
N ASP A 108 9.68 10.41 -5.08
CA ASP A 108 9.71 11.38 -6.18
C ASP A 108 9.87 10.71 -7.55
N ILE A 109 10.29 9.43 -7.59
CA ILE A 109 10.48 8.67 -8.84
C ILE A 109 9.22 8.64 -9.72
N PRO A 110 7.99 8.42 -9.19
CA PRO A 110 6.78 8.49 -10.00
C PRO A 110 6.61 9.84 -10.70
N PHE A 111 6.84 10.94 -9.98
CA PHE A 111 6.76 12.29 -10.52
C PHE A 111 7.85 12.56 -11.56
N ALA A 112 9.09 12.15 -11.29
CA ALA A 112 10.20 12.31 -12.21
C ALA A 112 9.95 11.56 -13.54
N LEU A 113 9.45 10.32 -13.46
CA LEU A 113 9.11 9.53 -14.64
C LEU A 113 7.96 10.11 -15.44
N ALA A 114 6.89 10.56 -14.76
CA ALA A 114 5.74 11.16 -15.41
C ALA A 114 6.12 12.44 -16.17
N ASN A 115 6.99 13.27 -15.59
CA ASN A 115 7.44 14.51 -16.24
C ASN A 115 8.48 14.30 -17.34
N ALA A 116 9.26 13.22 -17.27
CA ALA A 116 10.24 12.89 -18.31
C ALA A 116 9.62 12.19 -19.53
N SER A 117 8.39 11.67 -19.39
CA SER A 117 7.69 10.94 -20.44
C SER A 117 6.91 11.89 -21.34
N GLU A 118 7.09 11.77 -22.66
CA GLU A 118 6.29 12.54 -23.65
C GLU A 118 4.83 12.04 -23.76
N TYR A 119 4.60 10.79 -23.37
CA TYR A 119 3.31 10.10 -23.45
C TYR A 119 2.77 9.78 -22.06
N GLU A 120 1.46 9.63 -21.94
CA GLU A 120 0.83 9.14 -20.71
C GLU A 120 1.34 7.75 -20.37
N LEU A 121 1.71 7.54 -19.09
CA LEU A 121 2.32 6.28 -18.64
C LEU A 121 1.47 5.06 -19.00
N TYR A 122 0.14 5.17 -18.89
CA TYR A 122 -0.77 4.09 -19.23
C TYR A 122 -0.55 3.57 -20.65
N GLU A 123 -0.27 4.43 -21.63
CA GLU A 123 -0.02 4.00 -23.01
C GLU A 123 1.35 3.33 -23.16
N ILE A 124 2.35 3.75 -22.38
CA ILE A 124 3.71 3.20 -22.41
C ILE A 124 3.77 1.79 -21.80
N ILE A 125 2.97 1.53 -20.77
CA ILE A 125 2.98 0.26 -20.03
C ILE A 125 2.08 -0.82 -20.65
N ARG A 126 1.44 -0.55 -21.80
CA ARG A 126 0.60 -1.53 -22.50
C ARG A 126 1.45 -2.66 -23.09
N THR A 127 1.31 -3.84 -22.49
CA THR A 127 1.73 -5.14 -23.02
C THR A 127 0.55 -5.93 -23.56
N ASP A 128 0.81 -7.03 -24.25
CA ASP A 128 -0.23 -7.95 -24.72
C ASP A 128 -1.13 -8.44 -23.56
N GLU A 129 -0.55 -8.76 -22.39
CA GLU A 129 -1.28 -9.23 -21.21
C GLU A 129 -2.14 -8.13 -20.58
N THR A 130 -1.59 -6.93 -20.39
CA THR A 130 -2.36 -5.79 -19.87
C THR A 130 -3.49 -5.40 -20.82
N GLN A 131 -3.24 -5.45 -22.14
CA GLN A 131 -4.23 -5.15 -23.16
C GLN A 131 -5.32 -6.21 -23.23
N GLU A 132 -4.96 -7.50 -23.14
CA GLU A 132 -5.94 -8.59 -23.10
C GLU A 132 -6.88 -8.43 -21.92
N PHE A 133 -6.34 -8.21 -20.71
CA PHE A 133 -7.15 -7.99 -19.53
C PHE A 133 -8.00 -6.72 -19.65
N SER A 134 -7.42 -5.60 -20.09
CA SER A 134 -8.16 -4.34 -20.26
C SER A 134 -9.31 -4.46 -21.23
N VAL A 135 -9.12 -5.11 -22.38
CA VAL A 135 -10.19 -5.31 -23.37
C VAL A 135 -11.30 -6.18 -22.80
N PHE A 136 -10.96 -7.25 -22.07
CA PHE A 136 -11.94 -8.07 -21.38
C PHE A 136 -12.71 -7.26 -20.33
N ALA A 137 -12.00 -6.64 -19.38
CA ALA A 137 -12.59 -5.95 -18.25
C ALA A 137 -13.51 -4.80 -18.69
N ILE A 138 -13.05 -3.95 -19.61
CA ILE A 138 -13.81 -2.78 -20.09
C ILE A 138 -15.08 -3.19 -20.84
N ARG A 139 -15.06 -4.31 -21.56
CA ARG A 139 -16.24 -4.81 -22.29
C ARG A 139 -17.25 -5.50 -21.36
N THR A 140 -16.79 -6.01 -20.22
CA THR A 140 -17.61 -6.83 -19.32
C THR A 140 -18.17 -6.03 -18.15
N TYR A 141 -17.41 -5.06 -17.62
CA TYR A 141 -17.75 -4.34 -16.39
C TYR A 141 -17.88 -2.85 -16.65
N GLU A 142 -19.04 -2.29 -16.30
CA GLU A 142 -19.33 -0.88 -16.50
C GLU A 142 -18.49 0.00 -15.56
N GLY A 143 -17.96 1.11 -16.09
CA GLY A 143 -17.24 2.10 -15.30
C GLY A 143 -15.92 1.61 -14.68
N ILE A 144 -15.40 0.44 -15.07
CA ILE A 144 -14.14 -0.11 -14.53
C ILE A 144 -12.91 0.61 -15.07
N ARG A 145 -13.01 1.19 -16.27
CA ARG A 145 -11.88 1.73 -17.04
C ARG A 145 -11.02 2.74 -16.24
N PRO A 146 -11.58 3.79 -15.60
CA PRO A 146 -10.74 4.77 -14.92
C PRO A 146 -9.94 4.17 -13.76
N LEU A 147 -10.57 3.29 -12.97
CA LEU A 147 -9.90 2.60 -11.87
C LEU A 147 -8.83 1.63 -12.39
N LEU A 148 -9.10 0.94 -13.49
CA LEU A 148 -8.15 0.02 -14.11
C LEU A 148 -6.89 0.74 -14.60
N GLU A 149 -7.06 1.85 -15.32
CA GLU A 149 -5.95 2.66 -15.83
C GLU A 149 -5.07 3.18 -14.69
N GLN A 150 -5.71 3.66 -13.62
CA GLN A 150 -5.03 4.07 -12.39
C GLN A 150 -4.24 2.92 -11.75
N VAL A 151 -4.86 1.76 -11.55
CA VAL A 151 -4.23 0.59 -10.93
C VAL A 151 -2.97 0.17 -11.70
N PHE A 152 -3.03 0.09 -13.02
CA PHE A 152 -1.85 -0.30 -13.80
C PHE A 152 -0.73 0.74 -13.74
N CYS A 153 -1.05 2.04 -13.69
CA CYS A 153 -0.04 3.07 -13.46
C CYS A 153 0.60 2.93 -12.07
N GLU A 154 -0.19 2.74 -11.01
CA GLU A 154 0.33 2.55 -9.64
C GLU A 154 1.25 1.32 -9.54
N VAL A 155 0.86 0.22 -10.18
CA VAL A 155 1.67 -1.00 -10.25
C VAL A 155 2.98 -0.75 -11.00
N ALA A 156 2.94 -0.07 -12.15
CA ALA A 156 4.14 0.28 -12.91
C ALA A 156 5.07 1.18 -12.10
N PHE A 157 4.56 2.21 -11.43
CA PHE A 157 5.37 3.05 -10.55
C PHE A 157 5.99 2.26 -9.39
N THR A 158 5.31 1.22 -8.91
CA THR A 158 5.91 0.31 -7.91
C THR A 158 7.09 -0.46 -8.50
N GLY A 159 6.99 -0.95 -9.73
CA GLY A 159 8.12 -1.54 -10.45
C GLY A 159 9.28 -0.55 -10.62
N ALA A 160 8.98 0.71 -10.89
CA ALA A 160 9.98 1.77 -10.99
C ALA A 160 10.72 2.04 -9.67
N GLU A 161 10.01 2.12 -8.54
CA GLU A 161 10.63 2.25 -7.21
C GLU A 161 11.61 1.08 -6.94
N TYR A 162 11.21 -0.15 -7.29
CA TYR A 162 12.06 -1.35 -7.15
C TYR A 162 13.33 -1.28 -8.02
N ALA A 163 13.21 -0.83 -9.27
CA ALA A 163 14.37 -0.65 -10.15
C ALA A 163 15.36 0.37 -9.59
N PHE A 164 14.85 1.48 -9.04
CA PHE A 164 15.67 2.50 -8.40
C PHE A 164 16.39 1.95 -7.16
N GLU A 165 15.68 1.18 -6.34
CA GLU A 165 16.24 0.54 -5.15
C GLU A 165 17.34 -0.47 -5.49
N HIS A 166 17.14 -1.29 -6.53
CA HIS A 166 18.17 -2.21 -7.01
C HIS A 166 19.39 -1.47 -7.59
N GLU A 167 19.18 -0.36 -8.32
CA GLU A 167 20.29 0.50 -8.77
C GLU A 167 21.10 1.03 -7.58
N ARG A 168 20.43 1.52 -6.53
CA ARG A 168 21.08 1.97 -5.29
C ARG A 168 21.94 0.86 -4.68
N MET A 169 21.41 -0.36 -4.61
CA MET A 169 22.12 -1.52 -4.07
C MET A 169 23.35 -1.90 -4.91
N GLU A 170 23.24 -1.91 -6.24
CA GLU A 170 24.35 -2.21 -7.15
C GLU A 170 25.47 -1.16 -7.05
N LYS A 171 25.11 0.11 -6.75
CA LYS A 171 26.08 1.18 -6.46
C LYS A 171 26.72 1.07 -5.06
N GLY A 172 26.25 0.15 -4.21
CA GLY A 172 26.73 -0.01 -2.83
C GLY A 172 26.43 1.18 -1.92
N LEU A 173 25.40 1.97 -2.24
CA LEU A 173 25.01 3.15 -1.46
C LEU A 173 24.00 2.74 -0.41
N GLU A 174 24.22 3.05 0.86
CA GLU A 174 23.24 2.80 1.93
C GLU A 174 22.32 4.00 2.17
N LEU A 175 21.06 3.73 2.53
CA LEU A 175 20.14 4.77 2.97
C LEU A 175 20.62 5.38 4.28
N LYS A 176 20.46 6.70 4.42
CA LYS A 176 20.67 7.37 5.70
C LYS A 176 19.77 6.73 6.76
N LYS A 177 20.38 6.37 7.90
CA LYS A 177 19.64 5.78 9.03
C LYS A 177 18.81 6.86 9.70
N GLY A 178 17.53 6.58 9.86
CA GLY A 178 16.57 7.39 10.60
C GLY A 178 16.34 6.85 12.00
N ASN A 179 15.59 7.61 12.80
CA ASN A 179 15.01 7.10 14.03
C ASN A 179 13.71 6.34 13.72
N SER A 180 13.37 5.39 14.58
CA SER A 180 12.07 4.71 14.57
C SER A 180 11.28 5.07 15.82
N THR A 181 9.96 4.96 15.73
CA THR A 181 9.07 5.11 16.87
C THR A 181 9.25 3.96 17.87
N SER A 182 8.83 4.18 19.11
CA SER A 182 9.00 3.22 20.20
C SER A 182 7.99 2.08 20.16
N LEU A 183 6.73 2.33 19.85
CA LEU A 183 5.64 1.35 19.95
C LEU A 183 5.54 0.49 18.69
N THR A 184 5.62 1.10 17.52
CA THR A 184 5.32 0.43 16.24
C THR A 184 6.54 0.26 15.33
N LYS A 185 7.71 0.76 15.76
CA LYS A 185 9.01 0.66 15.07
C LYS A 185 9.04 1.25 13.65
N VAL A 186 8.04 2.06 13.27
CA VAL A 186 8.01 2.73 11.98
C VAL A 186 9.00 3.90 11.94
N PRO A 187 9.55 4.26 10.78
CA PRO A 187 10.51 5.36 10.70
C PRO A 187 9.80 6.72 10.88
N VAL A 188 10.46 7.66 11.56
CA VAL A 188 9.90 9.02 11.83
C VAL A 188 10.29 10.06 10.78
N ASP A 189 11.31 9.78 9.98
CA ASP A 189 11.95 10.72 9.06
C ASP A 189 11.51 10.54 7.60
N ARG A 190 10.60 9.59 7.33
CA ARG A 190 10.19 9.23 5.98
C ARG A 190 8.78 8.64 5.92
N LEU A 191 8.23 8.61 4.72
CA LEU A 191 6.99 7.87 4.41
C LEU A 191 7.23 6.37 4.51
N PHE A 192 6.25 5.64 5.04
CA PHE A 192 6.25 4.17 5.06
C PHE A 192 4.96 3.62 4.46
N ALA A 193 5.03 2.48 3.79
CA ALA A 193 3.85 1.86 3.19
C ALA A 193 2.89 1.31 4.28
N ILE A 194 1.59 1.56 4.08
CA ILE A 194 0.49 0.84 4.76
C ILE A 194 -0.13 -0.13 3.77
N THR A 195 -0.57 0.36 2.61
CA THR A 195 -1.03 -0.45 1.47
C THR A 195 -0.29 -0.02 0.21
N PRO A 196 -0.42 -0.74 -0.92
CA PRO A 196 0.13 -0.27 -2.19
C PRO A 196 -0.32 1.16 -2.58
N SER A 197 -1.53 1.56 -2.21
CA SER A 197 -2.10 2.89 -2.53
C SER A 197 -2.02 3.92 -1.40
N VAL A 198 -1.58 3.56 -0.19
CA VAL A 198 -1.59 4.45 0.99
C VAL A 198 -0.27 4.37 1.76
N ASN A 199 0.31 5.54 2.05
CA ASN A 199 1.49 5.70 2.90
C ASN A 199 1.09 6.30 4.26
N GLY A 200 1.87 6.00 5.29
CA GLY A 200 1.83 6.67 6.58
C GLY A 200 3.03 7.61 6.78
N VAL A 201 2.81 8.68 7.55
CA VAL A 201 3.86 9.55 8.10
C VAL A 201 3.63 9.72 9.60
N VAL A 202 4.69 9.67 10.39
CA VAL A 202 4.61 9.95 11.83
C VAL A 202 4.52 11.45 12.05
N VAL A 203 3.45 11.91 12.68
CA VAL A 203 3.26 13.32 13.07
C VAL A 203 3.71 13.54 14.51
N HIS A 204 3.49 12.54 15.38
CA HIS A 204 3.88 12.59 16.78
C HIS A 204 4.24 11.19 17.26
N ALA A 205 5.28 11.08 18.09
CA ALA A 205 5.70 9.83 18.71
C ALA A 205 6.29 10.07 20.10
N GLU A 206 5.66 9.46 21.08
CA GLU A 206 6.07 9.37 22.48
C GLU A 206 5.99 7.90 22.93
N GLU A 207 6.48 7.60 24.13
CA GLU A 207 6.57 6.22 24.65
C GLU A 207 5.24 5.47 24.65
N HIS A 208 4.14 6.17 24.92
CA HIS A 208 2.79 5.60 25.08
C HIS A 208 1.77 6.11 24.05
N CYS A 209 2.20 6.96 23.12
CA CYS A 209 1.31 7.60 22.16
C CYS A 209 2.01 7.80 20.82
N GLU A 210 1.39 7.38 19.72
CA GLU A 210 1.85 7.70 18.37
C GLU A 210 0.69 8.24 17.54
N ILE A 211 0.95 9.24 16.70
CA ILE A 211 -0.02 9.79 15.76
C ILE A 211 0.57 9.70 14.37
N TRP A 212 -0.14 9.06 13.46
CA TRP A 212 0.21 8.98 12.05
C TRP A 212 -0.83 9.69 11.20
N ASN A 213 -0.36 10.37 10.15
CA ASN A 213 -1.23 10.76 9.05
C ASN A 213 -1.08 9.74 7.93
N LEU A 214 -2.20 9.24 7.43
CA LEU A 214 -2.27 8.43 6.24
C LEU A 214 -2.51 9.33 5.05
N ASN A 215 -1.73 9.18 4.00
CA ASN A 215 -1.84 9.93 2.76
C ASN A 215 -1.97 8.97 1.58
N TRP A 216 -2.65 9.41 0.53
CA TRP A 216 -2.59 8.71 -0.75
C TRP A 216 -1.13 8.58 -1.21
N ASN A 217 -0.78 7.43 -1.80
CA ASN A 217 0.57 7.21 -2.30
C ASN A 217 0.87 8.21 -3.42
N SER A 218 2.13 8.65 -3.55
CA SER A 218 2.57 9.56 -4.62
C SER A 218 2.36 8.99 -6.01
N LYS A 219 2.27 7.65 -6.11
CA LYS A 219 1.87 6.90 -7.31
C LYS A 219 0.44 7.21 -7.79
N VAL A 220 -0.41 7.65 -6.86
CA VAL A 220 -1.83 7.97 -7.08
C VAL A 220 -2.03 9.48 -7.24
N THR A 221 -1.22 10.26 -6.55
CA THR A 221 -1.34 11.72 -6.44
C THR A 221 -0.01 12.40 -6.80
N ILE A 222 0.44 12.18 -8.04
CA ILE A 222 1.76 12.58 -8.53
C ILE A 222 2.07 14.06 -8.27
N ASN A 223 1.04 14.93 -8.33
CA ASN A 223 1.18 16.37 -8.15
C ASN A 223 1.06 16.86 -6.70
N ASP A 224 0.57 16.01 -5.79
CA ASP A 224 0.36 16.34 -4.38
C ASP A 224 0.39 15.07 -3.52
N PRO A 225 1.56 14.64 -3.01
CA PRO A 225 1.69 13.40 -2.26
C PRO A 225 1.14 13.48 -0.82
N PHE A 226 0.57 14.62 -0.42
CA PHE A 226 0.09 14.89 0.94
C PHE A 226 -1.43 15.02 1.03
N ILE A 227 -2.16 14.45 0.08
CA ILE A 227 -3.62 14.34 0.17
C ILE A 227 -3.96 13.37 1.30
N GLU A 228 -4.28 13.96 2.46
CA GLU A 228 -4.49 13.26 3.71
C GLU A 228 -5.81 12.48 3.69
N LEU A 229 -5.71 11.19 3.97
CA LEU A 229 -6.82 10.25 4.05
C LEU A 229 -7.39 10.18 5.46
N ALA A 230 -6.52 10.05 6.46
CA ALA A 230 -6.92 9.76 7.82
C ALA A 230 -5.83 10.12 8.82
N GLU A 231 -6.23 10.41 10.05
CA GLU A 231 -5.35 10.45 11.21
C GLU A 231 -5.55 9.15 12.01
N VAL A 232 -4.46 8.50 12.37
CA VAL A 232 -4.45 7.29 13.19
C VAL A 232 -3.68 7.57 14.46
N THR A 233 -4.36 7.46 15.61
CA THR A 233 -3.75 7.63 16.93
C THR A 233 -3.67 6.29 17.64
N PHE A 234 -2.46 5.93 18.07
CA PHE A 234 -2.17 4.79 18.91
C PHE A 234 -1.98 5.26 20.35
N ILE A 235 -2.69 4.64 21.28
CA ILE A 235 -2.56 4.93 22.72
C ILE A 235 -2.28 3.60 23.42
N HIS A 236 -1.03 3.40 23.83
CA HIS A 236 -0.61 2.24 24.59
C HIS A 236 -0.74 2.52 26.08
N GLN A 237 -1.46 1.66 26.80
CA GLN A 237 -1.63 1.73 28.24
C GLN A 237 -1.09 0.44 28.84
N THR A 238 -0.06 0.55 29.67
CA THR A 238 0.46 -0.61 30.39
C THR A 238 -0.49 -1.01 31.51
N LYS A 239 -0.43 -2.27 31.93
CA LYS A 239 -1.17 -2.79 33.08
C LYS A 239 -1.07 -1.88 34.30
N ASP A 240 0.14 -1.43 34.63
CA ASP A 240 0.38 -0.60 35.81
C ASP A 240 -0.31 0.76 35.70
N MET A 241 -0.31 1.36 34.50
CA MET A 241 -1.04 2.61 34.25
C MET A 241 -2.55 2.41 34.38
N ILE A 242 -3.08 1.31 33.85
CA ILE A 242 -4.52 1.00 33.91
C ILE A 242 -4.95 0.74 35.35
N GLN A 243 -4.20 -0.07 36.10
CA GLN A 243 -4.48 -0.37 37.51
C GLN A 243 -4.48 0.91 38.34
N LYS A 244 -3.47 1.76 38.18
CA LYS A 244 -3.39 3.05 38.85
C LYS A 244 -4.58 3.94 38.51
N ASN A 245 -4.97 4.03 37.24
CA ASN A 245 -6.13 4.83 36.83
C ASN A 245 -7.45 4.33 37.45
N ILE A 246 -7.61 3.01 37.65
CA ILE A 246 -8.76 2.44 38.34
C ILE A 246 -8.74 2.80 39.82
N GLU A 247 -7.59 2.67 40.48
CA GLU A 247 -7.39 3.06 41.88
C GLU A 247 -7.64 4.56 42.11
N ASP A 248 -7.21 5.40 41.17
CA ASP A 248 -7.43 6.86 41.16
C ASP A 248 -8.89 7.24 40.81
N GLY A 249 -9.74 6.27 40.48
CA GLY A 249 -11.17 6.48 40.22
C GLY A 249 -11.49 7.06 38.85
N VAL A 250 -10.64 6.88 37.84
CA VAL A 250 -10.88 7.33 36.47
C VAL A 250 -12.06 6.55 35.86
N LEU A 251 -13.20 7.25 35.68
CA LEU A 251 -14.48 6.65 35.29
C LEU A 251 -14.39 5.73 34.07
N TYR A 252 -13.64 6.13 33.04
CA TYR A 252 -13.49 5.34 31.81
C TYR A 252 -12.96 3.94 32.09
N TYR A 253 -11.85 3.83 32.83
CA TYR A 253 -11.22 2.54 33.15
C TYR A 253 -12.05 1.75 34.17
N SER A 254 -12.67 2.41 35.14
CA SER A 254 -13.55 1.77 36.11
C SER A 254 -14.78 1.11 35.46
N ILE A 255 -15.34 1.72 34.42
CA ILE A 255 -16.45 1.13 33.64
C ILE A 255 -15.93 0.00 32.76
N LEU A 256 -14.81 0.22 32.09
CA LEU A 256 -14.25 -0.72 31.12
C LEU A 256 -13.83 -2.05 31.74
N TYR A 257 -13.27 -2.03 32.95
CA TYR A 257 -12.81 -3.21 33.69
C TYR A 257 -13.77 -3.59 34.84
N LEU A 258 -15.04 -3.23 34.73
CA LEU A 258 -16.03 -3.52 35.76
C LEU A 258 -16.17 -5.03 35.98
N GLY A 259 -15.85 -5.48 37.20
CA GLY A 259 -15.90 -6.90 37.56
C GLY A 259 -14.66 -7.70 37.18
N THR A 260 -13.64 -7.09 36.56
CA THR A 260 -12.34 -7.71 36.30
C THR A 260 -11.41 -7.50 37.49
N PRO A 261 -10.84 -8.56 38.10
CA PRO A 261 -9.82 -8.41 39.12
C PRO A 261 -8.57 -7.68 38.61
N LEU A 262 -8.01 -6.74 39.39
CA LEU A 262 -6.84 -5.94 38.97
C LEU A 262 -5.68 -6.81 38.47
N HIS A 263 -5.42 -7.96 39.10
CA HIS A 263 -4.32 -8.84 38.71
C HIS A 263 -4.50 -9.50 37.34
N GLU A 264 -5.74 -9.62 36.84
CA GLU A 264 -6.09 -10.16 35.52
C GLU A 264 -5.99 -9.11 34.41
N ILE A 265 -5.87 -7.82 34.75
CA ILE A 265 -5.68 -6.74 33.77
C ILE A 265 -4.33 -6.92 33.05
N GLN A 266 -4.36 -6.71 31.75
CA GLN A 266 -3.20 -6.76 30.85
C GLN A 266 -3.01 -5.39 30.16
N ASP A 267 -1.86 -5.24 29.50
CA ASP A 267 -1.57 -4.10 28.63
C ASP A 267 -2.65 -3.99 27.54
N ARG A 268 -2.93 -2.76 27.12
CA ARG A 268 -3.98 -2.45 26.16
C ARG A 268 -3.50 -1.44 25.14
N LEU A 269 -3.89 -1.64 23.89
CA LEU A 269 -3.66 -0.70 22.82
C LEU A 269 -4.97 -0.18 22.24
N GLU A 270 -5.16 1.14 22.24
CA GLU A 270 -6.26 1.77 21.51
C GLU A 270 -5.74 2.31 20.18
N ILE A 271 -6.41 1.95 19.09
CA ILE A 271 -6.17 2.45 17.74
C ILE A 271 -7.39 3.29 17.38
N ARG A 272 -7.21 4.60 17.26
CA ARG A 272 -8.27 5.54 16.91
C ARG A 272 -8.05 6.03 15.49
N VAL A 273 -9.03 5.83 14.62
CA VAL A 273 -8.95 6.25 13.21
C VAL A 273 -10.00 7.31 12.96
N LYS A 274 -9.55 8.46 12.49
CA LYS A 274 -10.41 9.55 12.04
C LYS A 274 -10.20 9.71 10.54
N LEU A 275 -11.23 9.38 9.77
CA LEU A 275 -11.21 9.57 8.32
C LEU A 275 -11.42 11.05 8.00
N ASN A 276 -10.66 11.56 7.03
CA ASN A 276 -10.83 12.92 6.53
C ASN A 276 -11.79 12.94 5.34
N SER A 277 -12.31 14.13 5.02
CA SER A 277 -13.18 14.34 3.86
C SER A 277 -12.42 14.17 2.54
N ASP A 278 -13.09 13.66 1.50
CA ASP A 278 -12.57 13.37 0.14
C ASP A 278 -12.02 14.57 -0.67
N PHE A 279 -11.70 15.70 -0.05
CA PHE A 279 -11.24 16.88 -0.77
C PHE A 279 -9.87 16.63 -1.41
N GLY A 280 -9.84 16.62 -2.75
CA GLY A 280 -8.63 16.36 -3.54
C GLY A 280 -8.32 14.87 -3.76
N ALA A 281 -9.10 13.94 -3.21
CA ALA A 281 -8.85 12.52 -3.37
C ALA A 281 -8.88 12.09 -4.86
N PRO A 282 -7.96 11.23 -5.30
CA PRO A 282 -7.88 10.76 -6.69
C PRO A 282 -9.09 9.89 -7.08
N ARG A 283 -9.68 9.22 -6.08
CA ARG A 283 -10.93 8.47 -6.19
C ARG A 283 -11.62 8.39 -4.84
N THR A 284 -12.94 8.14 -4.87
CA THR A 284 -13.70 7.82 -3.66
C THR A 284 -13.16 6.54 -3.05
N MET A 285 -12.97 6.55 -1.73
CA MET A 285 -12.53 5.37 -1.00
C MET A 285 -13.73 4.46 -0.72
N GLU A 286 -13.69 3.25 -1.28
CA GLU A 286 -14.74 2.25 -1.07
C GLU A 286 -14.60 1.59 0.30
N GLN A 287 -15.71 1.12 0.89
CA GLN A 287 -15.69 0.50 2.22
C GLN A 287 -14.69 -0.67 2.31
N VAL A 288 -14.60 -1.50 1.27
CA VAL A 288 -13.64 -2.62 1.21
C VAL A 288 -12.18 -2.15 1.34
N GLU A 289 -11.86 -0.97 0.82
CA GLU A 289 -10.53 -0.39 0.89
C GLU A 289 -10.23 0.14 2.30
N ILE A 290 -11.22 0.78 2.93
CA ILE A 290 -11.14 1.22 4.33
C ILE A 290 -10.87 0.01 5.22
N GLU A 291 -11.66 -1.05 5.10
CA GLU A 291 -11.49 -2.29 5.88
C GLU A 291 -10.12 -2.92 5.66
N TYR A 292 -9.62 -2.94 4.42
CA TYR A 292 -8.29 -3.44 4.10
C TYR A 292 -7.19 -2.60 4.78
N ILE A 293 -7.26 -1.26 4.69
CA ILE A 293 -6.30 -0.35 5.36
C ILE A 293 -6.29 -0.58 6.88
N LEU A 294 -7.47 -0.69 7.49
CA LEU A 294 -7.60 -0.93 8.93
C LEU A 294 -6.96 -2.27 9.35
N ASN A 295 -7.18 -3.32 8.56
CA ASN A 295 -6.57 -4.63 8.80
C ASN A 295 -5.03 -4.59 8.66
N GLU A 296 -4.50 -3.89 7.66
CA GLU A 296 -3.04 -3.73 7.49
C GLU A 296 -2.43 -2.95 8.66
N ILE A 297 -3.10 -1.90 9.16
CA ILE A 297 -2.65 -1.15 10.34
C ILE A 297 -2.62 -2.07 11.57
N ILE A 298 -3.70 -2.79 11.85
CA ILE A 298 -3.78 -3.70 12.99
C ILE A 298 -2.71 -4.79 12.87
N GLY A 299 -2.57 -5.41 11.70
CA GLY A 299 -1.57 -6.45 11.45
C GLY A 299 -0.15 -5.95 11.70
N LYS A 300 0.19 -4.78 11.16
CA LYS A 300 1.52 -4.18 11.34
C LYS A 300 1.81 -3.87 12.81
N VAL A 301 0.84 -3.31 13.51
CA VAL A 301 0.98 -2.91 14.91
C VAL A 301 1.04 -4.14 15.83
N HIS A 302 0.27 -5.18 15.54
CA HIS A 302 0.33 -6.44 16.28
C HIS A 302 1.71 -7.10 16.21
N LEU A 303 2.32 -7.14 15.03
CA LEU A 303 3.65 -7.70 14.82
C LEU A 303 4.74 -6.95 15.61
N GLU A 304 4.67 -5.62 15.64
CA GLU A 304 5.74 -4.78 16.21
C GLU A 304 5.54 -4.46 17.70
N ALA A 305 4.31 -4.19 18.14
CA ALA A 305 4.02 -3.82 19.52
C ALA A 305 3.99 -5.02 20.48
N GLN A 306 3.92 -6.25 19.95
CA GLN A 306 3.82 -7.50 20.72
C GLN A 306 2.62 -7.55 21.70
N ILE A 307 1.58 -6.76 21.42
CA ILE A 307 0.34 -6.74 22.18
C ILE A 307 -0.63 -7.74 21.54
N PRO A 308 -1.27 -8.64 22.33
CA PRO A 308 -2.27 -9.57 21.79
C PRO A 308 -3.44 -8.84 21.13
N ILE A 309 -3.98 -9.39 20.04
CA ILE A 309 -5.08 -8.77 19.27
C ILE A 309 -6.31 -8.55 20.15
N GLU A 310 -6.60 -9.48 21.08
CA GLU A 310 -7.70 -9.38 22.04
C GLU A 310 -7.60 -8.15 22.97
N ASN A 311 -6.40 -7.58 23.10
CA ASN A 311 -6.13 -6.39 23.91
C ASN A 311 -6.03 -5.11 23.06
N MET A 312 -6.31 -5.21 21.76
CA MET A 312 -6.39 -4.07 20.85
C MET A 312 -7.84 -3.64 20.66
N ILE A 313 -8.09 -2.33 20.72
CA ILE A 313 -9.41 -1.77 20.43
C ILE A 313 -9.29 -0.78 19.28
N LEU A 314 -10.00 -1.09 18.18
CA LEU A 314 -10.19 -0.17 17.08
C LEU A 314 -11.40 0.73 17.34
N ILE A 315 -11.20 2.05 17.27
CA ILE A 315 -12.25 3.06 17.38
C ILE A 315 -12.23 3.89 16.10
N GLN A 316 -13.22 3.69 15.24
CA GLN A 316 -13.43 4.49 14.04
C GLN A 316 -14.37 5.66 14.36
N ARG A 317 -13.99 6.88 13.98
CA ARG A 317 -14.77 8.11 14.22
C ARG A 317 -15.11 8.85 12.94
#